data_AF-A0A851MTK7-F1
#
_entry.id   AF-A0A851MTK7-F1
#
_cell.length_a   1.000
_cell.length_b   1.000
_cell.length_c   1.000
_cell.angle_alpha   90.00
_cell.angle_beta   90.00
_cell.angle_gamma   90.00
#
_symmetry.space_group_name_H-M   'P 1'
#
loop_
_entity.id
_entity.type
_entity.pdbx_description
1 polymer ?
#
loop_
_entity_poly.entity_id
_entity_poly.type
_entity_poly.pdbx_seq_one_letter_code
_entity_poly.pdbx_strand_id
1 'polypeptide(L)' 'YLSWSPCAKCCYEILDFLERHSNVTIDIYVARLYRTDLEKHRNGLRKLDSSAQVSLNVMEMEDYEDCWENFI' A
#
# COMPACT_ATOMS: atom_id res chain seq x y z
N TYR A 1 1.99 -8.00 1.24
CA TYR A 1 3.40 -7.57 1.13
C TYR A 1 3.74 -7.13 -0.28
N LEU A 2 4.45 -6.00 -0.44
CA LEU A 2 4.90 -5.44 -1.72
C LEU A 2 6.35 -4.95 -1.61
N SER A 3 7.15 -5.13 -2.65
CA SER A 3 8.55 -4.69 -2.65
C SER A 3 8.73 -3.17 -2.78
N TRP A 4 7.75 -2.48 -3.35
CA TRP A 4 7.73 -1.04 -3.55
C TRP A 4 6.31 -0.52 -3.31
N SER A 5 6.18 0.70 -2.81
CA SER A 5 4.90 1.36 -2.64
C SER A 5 4.19 1.56 -4.00
N PRO A 6 2.85 1.54 -4.04
CA PRO A 6 2.11 1.79 -5.28
C PRO A 6 2.45 3.16 -5.86
N CYS A 7 2.47 3.26 -7.19
CA CYS A 7 2.52 4.56 -7.86
C CYS A 7 1.16 5.28 -7.75
N ALA A 8 1.12 6.57 -8.11
CA ALA A 8 -0.10 7.37 -8.01
C ALA A 8 -1.30 6.72 -8.71
N LYS A 9 -1.12 6.22 -9.94
CA LYS A 9 -2.21 5.55 -10.68
C LYS A 9 -2.74 4.36 -9.89
N CYS A 10 -1.86 3.49 -9.40
CA CYS A 10 -2.24 2.33 -8.61
C CYS A 10 -2.99 2.72 -7.32
N CYS A 11 -2.56 3.78 -6.62
CA CYS A 11 -3.30 4.27 -5.44
C CYS A 11 -4.75 4.63 -5.78
N TYR A 12 -4.99 5.34 -6.89
CA TYR A 12 -6.35 5.70 -7.29
C TYR A 12 -7.18 4.48 -7.71
N GLU A 13 -6.60 3.54 -8.45
CA GLU A 13 -7.28 2.28 -8.82
C GLU A 13 -7.70 1.47 -7.59
N ILE A 14 -6.85 1.41 -6.55
CA ILE A 14 -7.19 0.74 -5.29
C ILE A 14 -8.34 1.45 -4.57
N LEU A 15 -8.32 2.79 -4.51
CA LEU A 15 -9.39 3.57 -3.90
C LEU A 15 -10.72 3.39 -4.64
N ASP A 16 -10.70 3.44 -5.97
CA ASP A 16 -11.88 3.21 -6.81
C ASP A 16 -12.44 1.79 -6.64
N PHE A 17 -11.56 0.80 -6.44
CA PHE A 17 -11.98 -0.56 -6.09
C PHE A 17 -12.67 -0.60 -4.73
N LEU A 18 -12.07 0.01 -3.70
CA LEU A 18 -12.62 0.04 -2.35
C LEU A 18 -13.94 0.80 -2.23
N GLU A 19 -14.15 1.83 -3.06
CA GLU A 19 -15.43 2.54 -3.12
C GLU A 19 -16.57 1.63 -3.61
N ARG A 20 -16.27 0.71 -4.53
CA ARG A 20 -17.25 -0.26 -5.08
C ARG A 20 -17.46 -1.47 -4.19
N HIS A 21 -16.57 -1.72 -3.24
CA HIS A 21 -16.52 -2.92 -2.41
C HIS A 21 -16.33 -2.57 -0.93
N SER A 22 -17.38 -2.03 -0.30
CA SER A 22 -17.37 -1.57 1.10
C SER A 22 -17.15 -2.67 2.15
N ASN A 23 -17.17 -3.94 1.75
CA ASN A 23 -16.89 -5.09 2.61
C ASN A 23 -15.43 -5.55 2.54
N VAL A 24 -14.55 -4.80 1.87
CA VAL A 24 -13.13 -5.13 1.71
C VAL A 24 -12.28 -4.10 2.44
N THR A 25 -11.39 -4.58 3.28
CA THR A 25 -10.28 -3.80 3.85
C THR A 25 -8.97 -4.35 3.30
N ILE A 26 -7.97 -3.47 3.12
CA ILE A 26 -6.67 -3.87 2.56
C ILE A 26 -5.55 -3.42 3.50
N ASP A 27 -4.72 -4.38 3.91
CA ASP A 27 -3.48 -4.11 4.62
C ASP A 27 -2.28 -4.19 3.67
N ILE A 28 -1.62 -3.05 3.48
CA ILE A 28 -0.51 -2.89 2.53
C ILE A 28 0.78 -2.70 3.31
N TYR A 29 1.67 -3.68 3.20
CA TYR A 29 3.03 -3.62 3.73
C TYR A 29 4.01 -3.43 2.59
N VAL A 30 4.81 -2.36 2.63
CA VAL A 30 5.77 -2.01 1.57
C VAL A 30 7.20 -2.05 2.09
N ALA A 31 8.08 -2.74 1.36
CA ALA A 31 9.50 -2.79 1.71
C ALA A 31 10.22 -1.45 1.46
N ARG A 32 9.80 -0.71 0.42
CA ARG A 32 10.42 0.56 -0.02
C ARG A 32 9.39 1.52 -0.60
N LEU A 33 9.69 2.81 -0.57
CA LEU A 33 8.83 3.85 -1.17
C LEU A 33 9.22 4.14 -2.62
N TYR A 34 8.28 4.00 -3.55
CA TYR A 34 8.51 4.18 -4.99
C TYR A 34 8.47 5.67 -5.38
N ARG A 35 9.58 6.17 -5.94
CA ARG A 35 9.66 7.48 -6.61
C ARG A 35 9.06 8.61 -5.77
N THR A 36 9.51 8.70 -4.52
CA THR A 36 9.11 9.75 -3.56
C THR A 36 9.59 11.14 -3.94
N ASP A 37 10.46 11.27 -4.95
CA ASP A 37 10.83 12.54 -5.58
C ASP A 37 9.62 13.23 -6.25
N LEU A 38 8.67 12.44 -6.76
CA LEU A 38 7.50 12.95 -7.47
C LEU A 38 6.32 13.22 -6.54
N GLU A 39 5.82 14.45 -6.57
CA GLU A 39 4.71 14.89 -5.72
C GLU A 39 3.44 14.05 -5.90
N LYS A 40 3.12 13.71 -7.15
CA LYS A 40 1.96 12.87 -7.47
C LYS A 40 1.98 11.53 -6.72
N HIS A 41 3.13 10.90 -6.55
CA HIS A 41 3.24 9.62 -5.85
C HIS A 41 3.04 9.81 -4.35
N ARG A 42 3.63 10.85 -3.76
CA ARG A 42 3.39 11.21 -2.35
C ARG A 42 1.91 11.48 -2.08
N ASN A 43 1.25 12.22 -2.96
CA ASN A 43 -0.17 12.53 -2.82
C ASN A 43 -1.06 11.29 -2.99
N GLY A 44 -0.72 10.40 -3.92
CA GLY A 44 -1.40 9.11 -4.07
C GLY A 44 -1.33 8.26 -2.79
N LEU A 45 -0.14 8.15 -2.20
CA LEU A 45 0.06 7.42 -0.94
C LEU A 45 -0.69 8.06 0.23
N ARG A 46 -0.63 9.39 0.38
CA ARG A 46 -1.40 10.11 1.43
C ARG A 46 -2.91 9.91 1.29
N LYS A 47 -3.42 9.90 0.06
CA LYS A 47 -4.85 9.66 -0.17
C LYS A 47 -5.23 8.23 0.18
N LEU A 48 -4.36 7.28 -0.15
CA LEU A 48 -4.55 5.88 0.21
C LEU A 48 -4.56 5.69 1.73
N ASP A 49 -3.60 6.31 2.43
CA ASP A 49 -3.46 6.31 3.90
C ASP A 49 -4.63 7.02 4.62
N SER A 50 -5.25 8.01 3.98
CA SER A 50 -6.44 8.68 4.53
C SER A 50 -7.73 7.85 4.45
N SER A 51 -7.71 6.71 3.76
CA SER A 51 -8.86 5.82 3.64
C SER A 51 -9.02 4.98 4.91
N ALA A 52 -10.20 5.00 5.52
CA ALA A 52 -10.49 4.15 6.68
C ALA A 52 -10.45 2.64 6.38
N GLN A 53 -10.43 2.25 5.09
CA GLN A 53 -10.40 0.86 4.64
C GLN A 53 -8.97 0.36 4.33
N VAL A 54 -7.96 1.21 4.48
CA VAL A 54 -6.57 0.86 4.17
C VAL A 54 -5.67 1.08 5.37
N SER A 55 -4.83 0.08 5.67
CA SER A 55 -3.64 0.24 6.49
C SER A 55 -2.41 0.24 5.59
N LEU A 56 -1.54 1.23 5.70
CA LEU A 56 -0.33 1.34 4.89
C LEU A 56 0.92 1.43 5.79
N ASN A 57 1.72 0.38 5.81
CA ASN A 57 2.89 0.27 6.67
C ASN A 57 4.18 0.00 5.88
N VAL A 58 5.30 0.46 6.41
CA VAL A 58 6.63 0.04 5.94
C VAL A 58 6.97 -1.28 6.63
N MET A 59 7.49 -2.25 5.88
CA MET A 59 7.84 -3.56 6.43
C MET A 59 8.97 -3.45 7.45
N GLU A 60 8.77 -4.06 8.61
CA GLU A 60 9.80 -4.31 9.63
C GLU A 60 10.30 -5.76 9.55
N MET A 61 11.22 -6.15 10.44
CA MET A 61 11.90 -7.45 10.37
C MET A 61 10.92 -8.62 10.43
N GLU A 62 9.92 -8.52 11.29
CA GLU A 62 8.86 -9.51 11.49
C GLU A 62 8.03 -9.71 10.22
N ASP A 63 7.76 -8.62 9.46
CA ASP A 63 7.03 -8.71 8.19
C ASP A 63 7.84 -9.43 7.11
N TYR A 64 9.17 -9.30 7.12
CA TYR A 64 10.03 -10.06 6.21
C TYR A 64 10.10 -11.53 6.57
N GLU A 65 10.14 -11.85 7.86
CA GLU A 65 10.10 -13.24 8.36
C GLU A 65 8.76 -13.89 7.97
N ASP A 66 7.63 -13.24 8.25
CA ASP A 66 6.30 -13.73 7.85
C ASP A 66 6.18 -13.90 6.34
N CYS A 67 6.70 -12.95 5.55
CA CYS A 67 6.70 -13.03 4.09
C CYS A 67 7.53 -14.22 3.59
N TRP A 68 8.68 -14.49 4.22
CA TRP A 68 9.55 -15.62 3.88
C TRP A 68 8.88 -16.96 4.19
N GLU A 69 8.30 -17.11 5.38
CA GLU A 69 7.69 -18.38 5.81
C GLU A 69 6.45 -18.75 4.98
N ASN A 70 5.66 -17.77 4.53
CA ASN A 70 4.38 -18.04 3.88
C ASN A 70 4.43 -18.02 2.35
N PHE A 71 5.38 -17.31 1.72
CA PHE A 71 5.36 -17.08 0.27
C PHE A 71 6.62 -17.53 -0.49
N ILE A 72 7.69 -17.95 0.19
CA ILE A 72 8.95 -18.41 -0.42
C ILE A 72 9.20 -19.88 -0.09
#